data_AF-A0A127B6Q5-F1
#
_entry.id   AF-A0A127B6Q5-F1
#
_cell.length_a   1.000
_cell.length_b   1.000
_cell.length_c   1.000
_cell.angle_alpha   90.00
_cell.angle_beta   90.00
_cell.angle_gamma   90.00
#
_symmetry.space_group_name_H-M   'P 1'
#
loop_
_entity.id
_entity.type
_entity.pdbx_description
1 polymer ?
#
loop_
_entity_poly.entity_id
_entity_poly.type
_entity_poly.pdbx_seq_one_letter_code
_entity_poly.pdbx_strand_id
1 'polypeptide(L)'
;MLFDVRPKTSIKDLFGRKAEYLMFKDAIKKNRNFILITGPRRIGKTSFLYASLNEIVKEGVPYVVIDARAATSLNSKYPQKVIAEHIYKVLSGRSVLSEVISRVKGIKLGPVELELKDKFDLIDVFAELNKIGKVIVAFDEAQYLRFANEDLTKFFAWVLDALQNIILVFTGSQVGVLEKFLRLYDGSSPLFGRYNVRIVLPRFNPSESLEFLERGFEEVGMDVREEELLSAIKTLNGIPGWLVHYGVFRVDGLTHEEAIERVLEEAMTYVISEFKELSKLSPRYEEIMKVVAELSEGSGGVKFEEIRKKTKINPRSLRNYINRLIDYGFLEPTGHGRYRIPDPVMFRVFKRL
;
A
#
# COMPACT_ATOMS: atom_id res chain seq x y z
N MET A 1 -5.21 -21.37 0.67
CA MET A 1 -5.24 -21.32 -0.80
C MET A 1 -4.63 -20.04 -1.31
N LEU A 2 -3.78 -20.13 -2.32
CA LEU A 2 -3.13 -19.02 -3.01
C LEU A 2 -4.16 -18.18 -3.78
N PHE A 3 -5.07 -18.81 -4.51
CA PHE A 3 -6.19 -18.16 -5.19
C PHE A 3 -7.35 -17.87 -4.22
N ASP A 4 -7.13 -16.94 -3.30
CA ASP A 4 -8.19 -16.34 -2.46
C ASP A 4 -8.00 -14.82 -2.50
N VAL A 5 -9.05 -14.12 -2.94
CA VAL A 5 -9.08 -12.65 -3.12
C VAL A 5 -9.01 -11.89 -1.79
N ARG A 6 -9.27 -12.56 -0.66
CA ARG A 6 -9.12 -11.95 0.65
C ARG A 6 -7.63 -11.84 1.02
N PRO A 7 -7.21 -10.71 1.60
CA PRO A 7 -5.86 -10.59 2.13
C PRO A 7 -5.47 -11.75 3.05
N LYS A 8 -4.28 -12.30 2.79
CA LYS A 8 -3.72 -13.41 3.57
C LYS A 8 -3.39 -12.93 4.97
N THR A 9 -3.57 -13.81 5.95
CA THR A 9 -3.36 -13.49 7.38
C THR A 9 -2.35 -14.44 8.05
N SER A 10 -1.66 -15.25 7.27
CA SER A 10 -0.67 -16.22 7.75
C SER A 10 0.53 -16.21 6.82
N ILE A 11 1.74 -16.29 7.38
CA ILE A 11 2.97 -16.36 6.56
C ILE A 11 3.00 -17.62 5.71
N LYS A 12 2.36 -18.72 6.15
CA LYS A 12 2.27 -19.96 5.35
C LYS A 12 1.49 -19.76 4.05
N ASP A 13 0.49 -18.89 4.06
CA ASP A 13 -0.34 -18.58 2.88
C ASP A 13 0.23 -17.42 2.05
N LEU A 14 1.36 -16.83 2.48
CA LEU A 14 1.97 -15.67 1.85
C LEU A 14 3.17 -16.08 0.99
N PHE A 15 2.91 -16.28 -0.29
CA PHE A 15 3.94 -16.64 -1.27
C PHE A 15 4.99 -15.54 -1.47
N GLY A 16 6.26 -15.93 -1.62
CA GLY A 16 7.35 -15.08 -2.12
C GLY A 16 7.87 -13.98 -1.17
N ARG A 17 7.31 -13.79 0.04
CA ARG A 17 7.63 -12.65 0.93
C ARG A 17 8.54 -12.98 2.11
N LYS A 18 9.32 -14.07 2.02
CA LYS A 18 10.13 -14.56 3.14
C LYS A 18 11.23 -13.57 3.52
N ALA A 19 11.91 -12.98 2.54
CA ALA A 19 12.98 -12.02 2.80
C ALA A 19 12.44 -10.76 3.50
N GLU A 20 11.34 -10.21 3.00
CA GLU A 20 10.70 -9.02 3.56
C GLU A 20 10.16 -9.30 4.98
N TYR A 21 9.62 -10.49 5.23
CA TYR A 21 9.18 -10.89 6.58
C TYR A 21 10.37 -10.99 7.55
N LEU A 22 11.48 -11.57 7.13
CA LEU A 22 12.70 -11.66 7.95
C LEU A 22 13.27 -10.26 8.25
N MET A 23 13.24 -9.33 7.29
CA MET A 23 13.62 -7.93 7.52
C MET A 23 12.69 -7.25 8.53
N PHE A 24 11.37 -7.46 8.42
CA PHE A 24 10.39 -6.91 9.36
C PHE A 24 10.62 -7.44 10.78
N LYS A 25 10.82 -8.76 10.91
CA LYS A 25 11.10 -9.42 12.17
C LYS A 25 12.41 -8.95 12.80
N ASP A 26 13.47 -8.85 12.01
CA ASP A 26 14.78 -8.37 12.47
C ASP A 26 14.71 -6.91 12.95
N ALA A 27 13.98 -6.05 12.23
CA ALA A 27 13.74 -4.67 12.65
C ALA A 27 13.08 -4.60 14.04
N ILE A 28 12.04 -5.40 14.26
CA ILE A 28 11.34 -5.48 15.56
C ILE A 28 12.28 -5.99 16.65
N LYS A 29 13.06 -7.05 16.37
CA LYS A 29 14.03 -7.61 17.33
C LYS A 29 15.12 -6.61 17.72
N LYS A 30 15.58 -5.79 16.77
CA LYS A 30 16.56 -4.70 16.99
C LYS A 30 15.93 -3.44 17.57
N ASN A 31 14.70 -3.51 18.07
CA ASN A 31 13.95 -2.38 18.64
C ASN A 31 13.88 -1.16 17.70
N ARG A 32 13.78 -1.38 16.39
CA ARG A 32 13.49 -0.30 15.43
C ARG A 32 12.01 0.06 15.57
N ASN A 33 11.75 1.33 15.87
CA ASN A 33 10.42 1.85 16.16
C ASN A 33 9.77 2.62 15.00
N PHE A 34 10.44 2.75 13.86
CA PHE A 34 9.92 3.41 12.67
C PHE A 34 10.14 2.53 11.43
N ILE A 35 9.07 1.95 10.91
CA ILE A 35 9.11 1.01 9.78
C ILE A 35 8.17 1.48 8.66
N LEU A 36 8.65 1.46 7.43
CA LEU A 36 7.88 1.78 6.22
C LEU A 36 7.75 0.53 5.35
N ILE A 37 6.52 0.16 4.99
CA ILE A 37 6.19 -0.93 4.07
C ILE A 37 5.61 -0.33 2.80
N THR A 38 6.37 -0.35 1.71
CA THR A 38 6.02 0.37 0.49
C THR A 38 5.95 -0.56 -0.71
N GLY A 39 5.21 -0.15 -1.73
CA GLY A 39 5.07 -0.91 -2.96
C GLY A 39 3.76 -0.57 -3.65
N PRO A 40 3.61 -0.88 -4.95
CA PRO A 40 2.44 -0.48 -5.72
C PRO A 40 1.13 -1.06 -5.16
N ARG A 41 -0.01 -0.54 -5.61
CA ARG A 41 -1.32 -1.15 -5.32
C ARG A 41 -1.32 -2.62 -5.77
N ARG A 42 -2.14 -3.45 -5.11
CA ARG A 42 -2.28 -4.89 -5.38
C ARG A 42 -1.01 -5.75 -5.22
N ILE A 43 0.10 -5.18 -4.72
CA ILE A 43 1.35 -5.91 -4.49
C ILE A 43 1.30 -6.90 -3.31
N GLY A 44 0.26 -6.80 -2.48
CA GLY A 44 0.08 -7.62 -1.28
C GLY A 44 0.53 -6.96 0.03
N LYS A 45 0.67 -5.62 0.11
CA LYS A 45 1.05 -4.90 1.36
C LYS A 45 0.17 -5.27 2.56
N THR A 46 -1.15 -5.17 2.43
CA THR A 46 -2.08 -5.50 3.52
C THR A 46 -1.96 -6.97 3.92
N SER A 47 -1.87 -7.91 2.96
CA SER A 47 -1.63 -9.33 3.24
C SER A 47 -0.30 -9.54 3.99
N PHE A 48 0.77 -8.89 3.53
CA PHE A 48 2.09 -8.95 4.16
C PHE A 48 2.06 -8.41 5.60
N LEU A 49 1.44 -7.25 5.81
CA LEU A 49 1.30 -6.63 7.12
C LEU A 49 0.58 -7.57 8.09
N TYR A 50 -0.62 -8.04 7.74
CA TYR A 50 -1.40 -8.91 8.63
C TYR A 50 -0.72 -10.26 8.88
N ALA A 51 -0.19 -10.91 7.84
CA ALA A 51 0.53 -12.17 8.00
C ALA A 51 1.75 -12.01 8.91
N SER A 52 2.53 -10.92 8.74
CA SER A 52 3.70 -10.66 9.57
C SER A 52 3.31 -10.37 11.02
N LEU A 53 2.32 -9.49 11.24
CA LEU A 53 1.84 -9.15 12.57
C LEU A 53 1.26 -10.36 13.31
N ASN A 54 0.56 -11.26 12.61
CA ASN A 54 0.02 -12.49 13.18
C ASN A 54 1.09 -13.50 13.61
N GLU A 55 2.28 -13.48 13.02
CA GLU A 55 3.40 -14.25 13.54
C GLU A 55 4.06 -13.54 14.72
N ILE A 56 4.23 -12.22 14.65
CA ILE A 56 4.87 -11.43 15.71
C ILE A 56 4.05 -11.44 17.01
N VAL A 57 2.71 -11.45 16.94
CA VAL A 57 1.87 -11.52 18.15
C VAL A 57 2.05 -12.84 18.90
N LYS A 58 2.39 -13.94 18.21
CA LYS A 58 2.71 -15.23 18.85
C LYS A 58 4.02 -15.16 19.64
N GLU A 59 4.89 -14.21 19.30
CA GLU A 59 6.14 -13.90 20.03
C GLU A 59 5.91 -12.90 21.18
N GLY A 60 4.66 -12.54 21.47
CA GLY A 60 4.28 -11.73 22.63
C GLY A 60 4.22 -10.22 22.37
N VAL A 61 4.31 -9.76 21.12
CA VAL A 61 4.21 -8.33 20.78
C VAL A 61 2.82 -8.04 20.17
N PRO A 62 1.88 -7.45 20.93
CA PRO A 62 0.57 -7.07 20.40
C PRO A 62 0.67 -5.97 19.33
N TYR A 63 -0.39 -5.84 18.55
CA TYR A 63 -0.46 -4.82 17.50
C TYR A 63 -1.86 -4.23 17.34
N VAL A 64 -1.92 -3.02 16.79
CA VAL A 64 -3.13 -2.37 16.30
C VAL A 64 -2.92 -1.96 14.84
N VAL A 65 -3.89 -2.22 13.96
CA VAL A 65 -3.87 -1.76 12.57
C VAL A 65 -4.96 -0.73 12.36
N ILE A 66 -4.58 0.41 11.79
CA ILE A 66 -5.43 1.56 11.51
C ILE A 66 -5.50 1.71 9.99
N ASP A 67 -6.70 1.58 9.43
CA ASP A 67 -6.93 1.93 8.02
C ASP A 67 -7.05 3.46 7.90
N ALA A 68 -5.95 4.10 7.48
CA ALA A 68 -5.89 5.55 7.35
C ALA A 68 -6.82 6.07 6.25
N ARG A 69 -7.07 5.27 5.19
CA ARG A 69 -8.00 5.63 4.12
C ARG A 69 -9.43 5.65 4.65
N ALA A 70 -9.81 4.65 5.43
CA ALA A 70 -11.13 4.58 6.06
C ALA A 70 -11.33 5.72 7.08
N ALA A 71 -10.36 5.94 7.96
CA ALA A 71 -10.43 7.03 8.95
C ALA A 71 -10.60 8.41 8.28
N THR A 72 -9.85 8.66 7.20
CA THR A 72 -9.94 9.91 6.42
C THR A 72 -11.27 10.03 5.67
N SER A 73 -11.86 8.90 5.25
CA SER A 73 -13.16 8.89 4.58
C SER A 73 -14.31 9.20 5.55
N LEU A 74 -14.20 8.75 6.81
CA LEU A 74 -15.15 9.08 7.88
C LEU A 74 -15.03 10.54 8.33
N ASN A 75 -13.80 11.05 8.46
CA ASN A 75 -13.55 12.45 8.77
C ASN A 75 -12.23 12.91 8.18
N SER A 76 -12.27 13.56 7.02
CA SER A 76 -11.06 14.01 6.33
C SER A 76 -10.34 15.11 7.08
N LYS A 77 -11.09 15.96 7.79
CA LYS A 77 -10.56 17.12 8.53
C LYS A 77 -9.85 16.68 9.81
N TYR A 78 -10.40 15.70 10.52
CA TYR A 78 -9.90 15.23 11.81
C TYR A 78 -9.80 13.69 11.91
N PRO A 79 -9.06 13.01 11.01
CA PRO A 79 -8.93 11.54 11.05
C PRO A 79 -8.32 11.05 12.36
N GLN A 80 -7.48 11.85 13.01
CA GLN A 80 -6.89 11.54 14.32
C GLN A 80 -7.93 11.24 15.41
N LYS A 81 -9.10 11.89 15.37
CA LYS A 81 -10.17 11.64 16.34
C LYS A 81 -10.78 10.25 16.13
N VAL A 82 -11.04 9.90 14.87
CA VAL A 82 -11.53 8.57 14.47
C VAL A 82 -10.55 7.49 14.89
N ILE A 83 -9.25 7.74 14.73
CA ILE A 83 -8.18 6.82 15.13
C ILE A 83 -8.12 6.67 16.65
N ALA A 84 -8.13 7.78 17.40
CA ALA A 84 -8.11 7.74 18.86
C ALA A 84 -9.32 6.98 19.43
N GLU A 85 -10.52 7.27 18.94
CA GLU A 85 -11.75 6.57 19.30
C GLU A 85 -11.67 5.06 18.99
N HIS A 86 -11.08 4.71 17.84
CA HIS A 86 -10.92 3.32 17.44
C HIS A 86 -10.00 2.56 18.41
N ILE A 87 -8.81 3.10 18.70
CA ILE A 87 -7.86 2.47 19.62
C ILE A 87 -8.45 2.42 21.04
N TYR A 88 -9.15 3.47 21.48
CA TYR A 88 -9.81 3.51 22.78
C TYR A 88 -10.85 2.39 22.95
N LYS A 89 -11.71 2.17 21.93
CA LYS A 89 -12.69 1.07 21.95
C LYS A 89 -12.02 -0.30 22.06
N VAL A 90 -10.87 -0.47 21.41
CA VAL A 90 -10.06 -1.69 21.48
C VAL A 90 -9.49 -1.88 22.89
N LEU A 91 -8.94 -0.83 23.51
CA LEU A 91 -8.36 -0.89 24.86
C LEU A 91 -9.39 -1.10 25.97
N SER A 92 -10.55 -0.46 25.87
CA SER A 92 -11.60 -0.51 26.89
C SER A 92 -12.38 -1.83 26.92
N GLY A 93 -12.06 -2.80 26.05
CA GLY A 93 -12.79 -4.06 25.95
C GLY A 93 -14.26 -3.91 25.51
N ARG A 94 -14.71 -2.68 25.21
CA ARG A 94 -16.03 -2.38 24.62
C ARG A 94 -15.99 -2.73 23.14
N SER A 95 -15.98 -4.03 22.88
CA SER A 95 -16.11 -4.65 21.57
C SER A 95 -17.44 -4.27 20.92
N VAL A 96 -17.53 -3.07 20.35
CA VAL A 96 -18.50 -2.82 19.29
C VAL A 96 -17.93 -3.48 18.05
N LEU A 97 -18.33 -4.75 17.87
CA LEU A 97 -18.25 -5.50 16.63
C LEU A 97 -19.15 -4.83 15.58
N SER A 98 -18.81 -3.62 15.14
CA SER A 98 -19.42 -2.99 13.97
C SER A 98 -18.52 -3.24 12.76
N GLU A 99 -19.12 -3.75 11.69
CA GLU A 99 -18.57 -4.37 10.47
C GLU A 99 -17.56 -3.56 9.63
N VAL A 100 -16.96 -2.49 10.16
CA VAL A 100 -15.93 -1.67 9.49
C VAL A 100 -14.51 -1.99 9.99
N ILE A 101 -14.35 -2.85 11.02
CA ILE A 101 -13.05 -3.22 11.62
C ILE A 101 -12.89 -4.76 11.72
N SER A 102 -13.16 -5.49 10.64
CA SER A 102 -13.28 -6.95 10.67
C SER A 102 -11.97 -7.76 10.56
N ARG A 103 -10.79 -7.20 10.89
CA ARG A 103 -9.52 -7.97 10.89
C ARG A 103 -8.57 -7.75 12.06
N VAL A 104 -9.09 -7.52 13.26
CA VAL A 104 -8.29 -7.68 14.47
C VAL A 104 -8.21 -9.18 14.82
N LYS A 105 -7.36 -9.94 14.14
CA LYS A 105 -6.91 -11.28 14.59
C LYS A 105 -5.65 -11.14 15.43
N GLY A 106 -5.73 -10.53 16.61
CA GLY A 106 -4.54 -10.45 17.46
C GLY A 106 -4.54 -9.39 18.55
N ILE A 107 -5.62 -9.30 19.33
CA ILE A 107 -5.62 -8.47 20.55
C ILE A 107 -6.31 -9.26 21.68
N LYS A 108 -5.50 -9.83 22.57
CA LYS A 108 -5.88 -10.08 23.97
C LYS A 108 -5.25 -8.97 24.82
N LEU A 109 -5.60 -7.72 24.55
CA LEU A 109 -5.37 -6.67 25.53
C LEU A 109 -6.48 -6.86 26.57
N GLY A 110 -6.09 -7.22 27.80
CA GLY A 110 -7.04 -7.23 28.91
C GLY A 110 -7.63 -5.83 29.10
N PRO A 111 -8.76 -5.69 29.82
CA PRO A 111 -9.29 -4.37 30.15
C PRO A 111 -8.19 -3.56 30.86
N VAL A 112 -7.73 -2.50 30.22
CA VAL A 112 -6.98 -1.45 30.91
C VAL A 112 -8.05 -0.58 31.58
N GLU A 113 -7.96 -0.39 32.90
CA GLU A 113 -8.76 0.63 33.58
C GLU A 113 -8.31 2.00 33.07
N LEU A 114 -8.91 2.40 31.95
CA LEU A 114 -8.81 3.75 31.45
C LEU A 114 -9.76 4.59 32.28
N GLU A 115 -9.22 5.50 33.09
CA GLU A 115 -10.04 6.54 33.71
C GLU A 115 -10.86 7.22 32.60
N LEU A 116 -12.17 7.03 32.65
CA LEU A 116 -13.12 7.47 31.65
C LEU A 116 -13.11 9.00 31.57
N LYS A 117 -12.24 9.57 30.73
CA LYS A 117 -12.40 10.95 30.25
C LYS A 117 -13.32 10.92 29.04
N ASP A 118 -14.30 11.82 29.00
CA ASP A 118 -15.32 11.87 27.93
C ASP A 118 -14.76 12.18 26.52
N LYS A 119 -13.47 12.53 26.41
CA LYS A 119 -12.76 12.75 25.15
C LYS A 119 -11.34 12.19 25.26
N PHE A 120 -11.01 11.28 24.33
CA PHE A 120 -9.66 10.77 24.15
C PHE A 120 -9.06 11.39 22.89
N ASP A 121 -7.86 11.95 23.02
CA ASP A 121 -7.05 12.34 21.87
C ASP A 121 -5.99 11.27 21.55
N LEU A 122 -5.24 11.46 20.46
CA LEU A 122 -4.19 10.51 20.06
C LEU A 122 -3.06 10.42 21.10
N ILE A 123 -2.78 11.50 21.83
CA ILE A 123 -1.69 11.56 22.80
C ILE A 123 -2.03 10.66 23.98
N ASP A 124 -3.23 10.83 24.55
CA ASP A 124 -3.71 10.04 25.67
C ASP A 124 -3.68 8.55 25.34
N VAL A 125 -4.27 8.18 24.20
CA VAL A 125 -4.41 6.76 23.84
C VAL A 125 -3.06 6.09 23.56
N PHE A 126 -2.11 6.81 22.94
CA PHE A 126 -0.77 6.26 22.73
C PHE A 126 0.06 6.21 24.03
N ALA A 127 -0.14 7.16 24.95
CA ALA A 127 0.47 7.09 26.27
C ALA A 127 0.00 5.85 27.05
N GLU A 128 -1.29 5.53 26.96
CA GLU A 128 -1.84 4.31 27.57
C GLU A 128 -1.32 3.03 26.89
N LEU A 129 -1.28 2.99 25.56
CA LEU A 129 -0.64 1.87 24.83
C LEU A 129 0.80 1.64 25.28
N ASN A 130 1.56 2.72 25.49
CA ASN A 130 2.96 2.65 25.89
C ASN A 130 3.15 2.01 27.28
N LYS A 131 2.16 2.11 28.19
CA LYS A 131 2.21 1.48 29.53
C LYS A 131 2.04 -0.04 29.48
N ILE A 132 1.41 -0.58 28.44
CA ILE A 132 1.14 -2.02 28.27
C ILE A 132 2.42 -2.81 27.94
N GLY A 133 3.49 -2.12 27.57
CA GLY A 133 4.72 -2.71 27.05
C GLY A 133 4.76 -2.62 25.53
N LYS A 134 5.64 -3.41 24.90
CA LYS A 134 5.95 -3.26 23.47
C LYS A 134 4.70 -3.49 22.60
N VAL A 135 4.25 -2.48 21.85
CA VAL A 135 3.10 -2.56 20.94
C VAL A 135 3.45 -2.03 19.55
N ILE A 136 2.99 -2.73 18.51
CA ILE A 136 3.07 -2.23 17.14
C ILE A 136 1.80 -1.46 16.78
N VAL A 137 1.92 -0.23 16.31
CA VAL A 137 0.81 0.54 15.76
C VAL A 137 1.06 0.78 14.29
N ALA A 138 0.27 0.10 13.45
CA ALA A 138 0.39 0.13 12.01
C ALA A 138 -0.68 1.02 11.37
N PHE A 139 -0.27 1.94 10.50
CA PHE A 139 -1.14 2.77 9.69
C PHE A 139 -1.13 2.26 8.24
N ASP A 140 -2.18 1.54 7.83
CA ASP A 140 -2.34 1.05 6.46
C ASP A 140 -2.80 2.20 5.53
N GLU A 141 -2.14 2.36 4.39
CA GLU A 141 -2.32 3.46 3.44
C GLU A 141 -2.16 4.85 4.10
N ALA A 142 -1.12 5.01 4.90
CA ALA A 142 -0.87 6.19 5.73
C ALA A 142 -0.78 7.51 4.94
N GLN A 143 -0.53 7.48 3.63
CA GLN A 143 -0.51 8.68 2.81
C GLN A 143 -1.85 9.44 2.81
N TYR A 144 -2.98 8.81 3.16
CA TYR A 144 -4.27 9.50 3.27
C TYR A 144 -4.33 10.44 4.48
N LEU A 145 -3.51 10.24 5.50
CA LEU A 145 -3.41 11.13 6.65
C LEU A 145 -2.93 12.55 6.29
N ARG A 146 -2.34 12.74 5.10
CA ARG A 146 -1.96 14.06 4.57
C ARG A 146 -3.13 15.05 4.45
N PHE A 147 -4.36 14.54 4.43
CA PHE A 147 -5.57 15.36 4.34
C PHE A 147 -6.04 15.90 5.69
N ALA A 148 -5.46 15.45 6.80
CA ALA A 148 -5.76 15.98 8.12
C ALA A 148 -5.47 17.48 8.18
N ASN A 149 -6.28 18.24 8.91
CA ASN A 149 -6.03 19.66 9.12
C ASN A 149 -4.81 19.93 10.02
N GLU A 150 -4.37 18.92 10.76
CA GLU A 150 -3.24 19.00 11.68
C GLU A 150 -2.03 18.28 11.09
N ASP A 151 -0.84 18.78 11.44
CA ASP A 151 0.42 18.15 11.08
C ASP A 151 0.70 16.94 11.96
N LEU A 152 0.18 15.78 11.55
CA LEU A 152 0.37 14.51 12.25
C LEU A 152 1.82 14.04 12.33
N THR A 153 2.74 14.61 11.53
CA THR A 153 4.17 14.29 11.65
C THR A 153 4.75 14.76 12.99
N LYS A 154 4.21 15.83 13.60
CA LYS A 154 4.57 16.25 14.97
C LYS A 154 4.18 15.20 16.01
N PHE A 155 2.99 14.64 15.86
CA PHE A 155 2.50 13.56 16.71
C PHE A 155 3.38 12.30 16.56
N PHE A 156 3.68 11.88 15.34
CA PHE A 156 4.56 10.73 15.12
C PHE A 156 5.98 10.96 15.65
N ALA A 157 6.53 12.17 15.53
CA ALA A 157 7.81 12.53 16.12
C ALA A 157 7.78 12.38 17.65
N TRP A 158 6.74 12.91 18.31
CA TRP A 158 6.55 12.72 19.74
C TRP A 158 6.47 11.24 20.15
N VAL A 159 5.72 10.41 19.41
CA VAL A 159 5.66 8.96 19.68
C VAL A 159 7.05 8.33 19.60
N LEU A 160 7.83 8.64 18.55
CA LEU A 160 9.15 8.06 18.35
C LEU A 160 10.18 8.50 19.41
N ASP A 161 10.02 9.72 19.95
CA ASP A 161 10.95 10.29 20.93
C ASP A 161 10.60 9.90 22.37
N ALA A 162 9.30 9.89 22.70
CA ALA A 162 8.82 9.76 24.08
C ALA A 162 8.28 8.37 24.44
N LEU A 163 7.79 7.60 23.47
CA LEU A 163 7.11 6.33 23.71
C LEU A 163 7.97 5.14 23.30
N GLN A 164 8.88 4.75 24.20
CA GLN A 164 9.88 3.69 23.95
C GLN A 164 9.29 2.32 23.61
N ASN A 165 8.05 2.06 24.00
CA ASN A 165 7.39 0.79 23.76
C ASN A 165 6.58 0.75 22.46
N ILE A 166 6.42 1.87 21.75
CA ILE A 166 5.62 1.93 20.53
C ILE A 166 6.51 1.75 19.30
N ILE A 167 6.13 0.80 18.43
CA ILE A 167 6.68 0.65 17.09
C ILE A 167 5.66 1.17 16.09
N LEU A 168 6.01 2.22 15.36
CA LEU A 168 5.21 2.73 14.26
C LEU A 168 5.53 1.99 12.96
N VAL A 169 4.48 1.48 12.31
CA VAL A 169 4.56 0.89 10.97
C VAL A 169 3.67 1.71 10.05
N PHE A 170 4.18 2.14 8.91
CA PHE A 170 3.38 2.84 7.89
C PHE A 170 3.41 2.04 6.61
N THR A 171 2.24 1.78 6.03
CA THR A 171 2.17 1.28 4.65
C THR A 171 1.77 2.39 3.70
N GLY A 172 2.15 2.27 2.43
CA GLY A 172 1.62 3.16 1.41
C GLY A 172 1.79 2.65 0.00
N SER A 173 0.72 2.75 -0.79
CA SER A 173 0.75 2.39 -2.21
C SER A 173 1.30 3.48 -3.12
N GLN A 174 1.15 4.75 -2.70
CA GLN A 174 1.66 5.93 -3.39
C GLN A 174 2.93 6.38 -2.68
N VAL A 175 4.06 5.74 -3.01
CA VAL A 175 5.30 5.86 -2.24
C VAL A 175 5.76 7.31 -2.12
N GLY A 176 5.81 8.05 -3.24
CA GLY A 176 6.22 9.46 -3.19
C GLY A 176 5.24 10.35 -2.44
N VAL A 177 3.94 10.06 -2.47
CA VAL A 177 2.94 10.77 -1.67
C VAL A 177 3.13 10.51 -0.17
N LEU A 178 3.39 9.26 0.22
CA LEU A 178 3.71 8.90 1.60
C LEU A 178 4.97 9.61 2.08
N GLU A 179 6.04 9.60 1.28
CA GLU A 179 7.30 10.27 1.63
C GLU A 179 7.14 11.79 1.75
N LYS A 180 6.36 12.42 0.87
CA LYS A 180 6.05 13.86 0.96
C LYS A 180 5.19 14.20 2.16
N PHE A 181 4.28 13.31 2.56
CA PHE A 181 3.52 13.47 3.79
C PHE A 181 4.42 13.40 5.02
N LEU A 182 5.26 12.37 5.11
CA LEU A 182 6.18 12.18 6.25
C LEU A 182 7.35 13.19 6.26
N ARG A 183 7.65 13.80 5.12
CA ARG A 183 8.72 14.81 4.93
C ARG A 183 10.07 14.34 5.49
N LEU A 184 10.46 13.11 5.19
CA LEU A 184 11.65 12.47 5.78
C LEU A 184 12.98 13.10 5.35
N TYR A 185 12.98 13.89 4.26
CA TYR A 185 14.16 14.53 3.68
C TYR A 185 14.16 16.06 3.83
N ASP A 186 13.18 16.63 4.54
CA ASP A 186 13.07 18.07 4.78
C ASP A 186 13.66 18.39 6.15
N GLY A 187 14.75 19.15 6.21
CA GLY A 187 15.41 19.51 7.48
C GLY A 187 14.55 20.26 8.48
N SER A 188 13.43 20.85 8.04
CA SER A 188 12.45 21.51 8.91
C SER A 188 11.33 20.58 9.42
N SER A 189 11.27 19.34 8.92
CA SER A 189 10.23 18.37 9.29
C SER A 189 10.46 17.79 10.68
N PRO A 190 9.39 17.61 11.49
CA PRO A 190 9.46 16.91 12.76
C PRO A 190 10.05 15.50 12.67
N LEU A 191 9.91 14.79 11.53
CA LEU A 191 10.39 13.42 11.36
C LEU A 191 11.79 13.32 10.72
N PHE A 192 12.40 14.44 10.36
CA PHE A 192 13.73 14.45 9.76
C PHE A 192 14.79 13.86 10.70
N GLY A 193 15.80 13.21 10.13
CA GLY A 193 16.92 12.61 10.87
C GLY A 193 16.59 11.32 11.64
N ARG A 194 15.31 10.92 11.74
CA ARG A 194 14.92 9.67 12.43
C ARG A 194 15.15 8.46 11.54
N TYR A 195 15.90 7.50 12.07
CA TYR A 195 16.19 6.25 11.38
C TYR A 195 14.90 5.45 11.15
N ASN A 196 14.62 5.13 9.89
CA ASN A 196 13.48 4.31 9.48
C ASN A 196 13.97 3.07 8.73
N VAL A 197 13.35 1.92 9.01
CA VAL A 197 13.57 0.69 8.24
C VAL A 197 12.60 0.67 7.08
N ARG A 198 13.12 0.49 5.86
CA ARG A 198 12.32 0.45 4.63
C ARG A 198 12.22 -0.95 4.09
N ILE A 199 10.99 -1.44 3.97
CA ILE A 199 10.65 -2.73 3.39
C ILE A 199 9.86 -2.45 2.11
N VAL A 200 10.52 -2.64 0.97
CA VAL A 200 9.89 -2.47 -0.34
C VAL A 200 9.39 -3.82 -0.80
N LEU A 201 8.10 -3.93 -1.10
CA LEU A 201 7.51 -5.12 -1.70
C LEU A 201 7.59 -5.00 -3.23
N PRO A 202 8.48 -5.74 -3.91
CA PRO A 202 8.56 -5.73 -5.36
C PRO A 202 7.42 -6.52 -6.00
N ARG A 203 7.26 -6.36 -7.31
CA ARG A 203 6.48 -7.30 -8.13
C ARG A 203 7.19 -8.65 -8.13
N PHE A 204 6.42 -9.72 -8.35
CA PHE A 204 7.03 -11.00 -8.64
C PHE A 204 7.79 -10.91 -9.96
N ASN A 205 8.99 -11.46 -9.97
CA ASN A 205 9.71 -11.69 -11.21
C ASN A 205 9.00 -12.80 -12.02
N PRO A 206 9.37 -13.03 -13.29
CA PRO A 206 8.71 -14.04 -14.12
C PRO A 206 8.70 -15.45 -13.50
N SER A 207 9.80 -15.89 -12.89
CA SER A 207 9.91 -17.20 -12.24
C SER A 207 9.01 -17.30 -10.99
N GLU A 208 9.01 -16.27 -10.14
CA GLU A 208 8.12 -16.20 -8.98
C GLU A 208 6.65 -16.18 -9.38
N SER A 209 6.33 -15.53 -10.51
CA SER A 209 4.95 -15.46 -11.02
C SER A 209 4.49 -16.81 -11.56
N LEU A 210 5.38 -17.55 -12.22
CA LEU A 210 5.13 -18.90 -12.72
C LEU A 210 4.89 -19.86 -11.56
N GLU A 211 5.81 -19.92 -10.61
CA GLU A 211 5.68 -20.78 -9.42
C GLU A 211 4.40 -20.43 -8.62
N PHE A 212 4.06 -19.15 -8.50
CA PHE A 212 2.83 -18.71 -7.83
C PHE A 212 1.57 -19.28 -8.50
N LEU A 213 1.50 -19.23 -9.83
CA LEU A 213 0.35 -19.73 -10.58
C LEU A 213 0.30 -21.25 -10.57
N GLU A 214 1.41 -21.93 -10.85
CA GLU A 214 1.51 -23.40 -10.84
C GLU A 214 1.03 -23.98 -9.51
N ARG A 215 1.57 -23.47 -8.39
CA ARG A 215 1.15 -23.91 -7.04
C ARG A 215 -0.32 -23.61 -6.77
N GLY A 216 -0.82 -22.47 -7.24
CA GLY A 216 -2.22 -22.09 -7.06
C GLY A 216 -3.18 -23.03 -7.79
N PHE A 217 -2.84 -23.48 -8.99
CA PHE A 217 -3.61 -24.46 -9.75
C PHE A 217 -3.44 -25.89 -9.21
N GLU A 218 -2.26 -26.25 -8.74
CA GLU A 218 -1.99 -27.52 -8.07
C GLU A 218 -2.84 -27.69 -6.79
N GLU A 219 -2.99 -26.64 -5.99
CA GLU A 219 -3.83 -26.64 -4.77
C GLU A 219 -5.31 -27.01 -5.03
N VAL A 220 -5.79 -26.81 -6.26
CA VAL A 220 -7.16 -27.11 -6.69
C VAL A 220 -7.24 -28.28 -7.67
N GLY A 221 -6.12 -28.96 -7.94
CA GLY A 221 -6.05 -30.11 -8.84
C GLY A 221 -6.34 -29.78 -10.31
N MET A 222 -6.11 -28.53 -10.74
CA MET A 222 -6.33 -28.10 -12.12
C MET A 222 -5.00 -28.13 -12.88
N ASP A 223 -4.95 -28.85 -13.99
CA ASP A 223 -3.80 -28.84 -14.89
C ASP A 223 -3.93 -27.70 -15.92
N VAL A 224 -2.89 -26.87 -16.02
CA VAL A 224 -2.86 -25.69 -16.88
C VAL A 224 -1.56 -25.68 -17.66
N ARG A 225 -1.67 -25.51 -18.98
CA ARG A 225 -0.51 -25.51 -19.88
C ARG A 225 0.43 -24.36 -19.55
N GLU A 226 1.73 -24.62 -19.53
CA GLU A 226 2.77 -23.61 -19.25
C GLU A 226 2.67 -22.38 -20.16
N GLU A 227 2.37 -22.57 -21.45
CA GLU A 227 2.17 -21.48 -22.42
C GLU A 227 1.08 -20.50 -21.99
N GLU A 228 0.01 -21.01 -21.36
CA GLU A 228 -1.10 -20.21 -20.83
C GLU A 228 -0.62 -19.35 -19.65
N LEU A 229 0.16 -19.95 -18.73
CA LEU A 229 0.72 -19.26 -17.57
C LEU A 229 1.70 -18.16 -18.01
N LEU A 230 2.58 -18.46 -18.96
CA LEU A 230 3.52 -17.49 -19.52
C LEU A 230 2.80 -16.32 -20.20
N SER A 231 1.70 -16.58 -20.92
CA SER A 231 0.83 -15.56 -21.50
C SER A 231 0.22 -14.65 -20.42
N ALA A 232 -0.30 -15.24 -19.34
CA ALA A 232 -0.86 -14.50 -18.21
C ALA A 232 0.19 -13.62 -17.52
N ILE A 233 1.39 -14.17 -17.26
CA ILE A 233 2.51 -13.45 -16.62
C ILE A 233 2.94 -12.25 -17.48
N LYS A 234 3.09 -12.44 -18.79
CA LYS A 234 3.44 -11.38 -19.74
C LYS A 234 2.41 -10.25 -19.73
N THR A 235 1.13 -10.58 -19.52
CA THR A 235 0.04 -9.60 -19.53
C THR A 235 -0.14 -8.88 -18.19
N LEU A 236 -0.04 -9.61 -17.08
CA LEU A 236 -0.35 -9.13 -15.71
C LEU A 236 0.88 -8.67 -14.93
N ASN A 237 2.09 -8.91 -15.48
CA ASN A 237 3.37 -8.35 -15.06
C ASN A 237 3.70 -8.54 -13.57
N GLY A 238 3.45 -9.76 -13.06
CA GLY A 238 3.89 -10.17 -11.73
C GLY A 238 3.26 -9.42 -10.56
N ILE A 239 2.12 -8.75 -10.76
CA ILE A 239 1.38 -8.12 -9.66
C ILE A 239 0.53 -9.20 -8.98
N PRO A 240 0.83 -9.59 -7.72
CA PRO A 240 0.20 -10.73 -7.07
C PRO A 240 -1.33 -10.65 -7.04
N GLY A 241 -1.89 -9.47 -6.78
CA GLY A 241 -3.35 -9.29 -6.78
C GLY A 241 -4.02 -9.55 -8.12
N TRP A 242 -3.35 -9.31 -9.25
CA TRP A 242 -3.89 -9.63 -10.57
C TRP A 242 -3.74 -11.12 -10.89
N LEU A 243 -2.63 -11.74 -10.48
CA LEU A 243 -2.43 -13.18 -10.63
C LEU A 243 -3.44 -13.98 -9.80
N VAL A 244 -3.80 -13.52 -8.59
CA VAL A 244 -4.87 -14.11 -7.79
C VAL A 244 -6.21 -14.05 -8.51
N HIS A 245 -6.59 -12.89 -9.04
CA HIS A 245 -7.86 -12.74 -9.75
C HIS A 245 -7.90 -13.62 -11.01
N TYR A 246 -6.80 -13.67 -11.77
CA TYR A 246 -6.68 -14.57 -12.90
C TYR A 246 -6.90 -16.04 -12.50
N GLY A 247 -6.20 -16.50 -11.46
CA GLY A 247 -6.34 -17.87 -10.95
C GLY A 247 -7.77 -18.18 -10.52
N VAL A 248 -8.41 -17.27 -9.76
CA VAL A 248 -9.82 -17.42 -9.34
C VAL A 248 -10.76 -17.52 -10.54
N PHE A 249 -10.63 -16.66 -11.54
CA PHE A 249 -11.49 -16.72 -12.74
C PHE A 249 -11.31 -18.01 -13.54
N ARG A 250 -10.08 -18.54 -13.63
CA ARG A 250 -9.82 -19.83 -14.27
C ARG A 250 -10.45 -20.98 -13.49
N VAL A 251 -10.37 -20.95 -12.17
CA VAL A 251 -11.01 -21.94 -11.28
C VAL A 251 -12.54 -21.88 -11.37
N ASP A 252 -13.11 -20.68 -11.52
CA ASP A 252 -14.55 -20.48 -11.71
C ASP A 252 -15.06 -20.90 -13.11
N GLY A 253 -14.17 -21.38 -13.98
CA GLY A 253 -14.51 -21.99 -15.27
C GLY A 253 -14.37 -21.08 -16.49
N LEU A 254 -13.90 -19.84 -16.34
CA LEU A 254 -13.62 -18.96 -17.49
C LEU A 254 -12.43 -19.51 -18.28
N THR A 255 -12.44 -19.35 -19.60
CA THR A 255 -11.28 -19.64 -20.46
C THR A 255 -10.10 -18.72 -20.14
N HIS A 256 -8.91 -19.04 -20.68
CA HIS A 256 -7.73 -18.19 -20.54
C HIS A 256 -8.01 -16.74 -20.98
N GLU A 257 -8.58 -16.61 -22.18
CA GLU A 257 -8.86 -15.33 -22.81
C GLU A 257 -9.88 -14.51 -22.00
N GLU A 258 -10.98 -15.14 -21.58
CA GLU A 258 -12.02 -14.51 -20.75
C GLU A 258 -11.47 -14.09 -19.38
N ALA A 259 -10.67 -14.94 -18.72
CA ALA A 259 -10.07 -14.62 -17.43
C ALA A 259 -9.10 -13.43 -17.54
N ILE A 260 -8.27 -13.38 -18.58
CA ILE A 260 -7.37 -12.24 -18.83
C ILE A 260 -8.17 -10.97 -19.10
N GLU A 261 -9.19 -11.04 -19.96
CA GLU A 261 -10.03 -9.89 -20.26
C GLU A 261 -10.70 -9.35 -18.99
N ARG A 262 -11.24 -10.23 -18.17
CA ARG A 262 -11.89 -9.86 -16.91
C ARG A 262 -10.93 -9.17 -15.93
N VAL A 263 -9.71 -9.68 -15.78
CA VAL A 263 -8.68 -9.02 -14.96
C VAL A 263 -8.33 -7.64 -15.52
N LEU A 264 -8.22 -7.51 -16.85
CA LEU A 264 -7.93 -6.23 -17.48
C LEU A 264 -9.07 -5.21 -17.28
N GLU A 265 -10.34 -5.63 -17.35
CA GLU A 265 -11.49 -4.78 -17.04
C GLU A 265 -11.47 -4.25 -15.61
N GLU A 266 -11.23 -5.14 -14.64
CA GLU A 266 -11.14 -4.74 -13.25
C GLU A 266 -9.97 -3.79 -13.04
N ALA A 267 -8.80 -4.13 -13.56
CA ALA A 267 -7.62 -3.31 -13.43
C ALA A 267 -7.78 -1.93 -14.10
N MET A 268 -8.48 -1.84 -15.24
CA MET A 268 -8.89 -0.58 -15.86
C MET A 268 -9.71 0.27 -14.88
N THR A 269 -10.75 -0.32 -14.29
CA THR A 269 -11.60 0.35 -13.30
C THR A 269 -10.80 0.87 -12.10
N TYR A 270 -9.84 0.07 -11.61
CA TYR A 270 -8.97 0.47 -10.49
C TYR A 270 -8.03 1.62 -10.85
N VAL A 271 -7.37 1.55 -12.01
CA VAL A 271 -6.47 2.60 -12.48
C VAL A 271 -7.22 3.93 -12.63
N ILE A 272 -8.40 3.91 -13.26
CA ILE A 272 -9.24 5.10 -13.43
C ILE A 272 -9.68 5.66 -12.07
N SER A 273 -10.08 4.79 -11.14
CA SER A 273 -10.51 5.21 -9.81
C SER A 273 -9.40 5.88 -9.00
N GLU A 274 -8.18 5.34 -9.04
CA GLU A 274 -7.03 5.94 -8.35
C GLU A 274 -6.56 7.23 -9.06
N PHE A 275 -6.71 7.31 -10.39
CA PHE A 275 -6.35 8.50 -11.16
C PHE A 275 -7.33 9.66 -10.99
N LYS A 276 -8.57 9.37 -10.54
CA LYS A 276 -9.65 10.34 -10.37
C LYS A 276 -9.27 11.55 -9.52
N GLU A 277 -8.42 11.38 -8.51
CA GLU A 277 -7.93 12.49 -7.69
C GLU A 277 -7.11 13.47 -8.54
N LEU A 278 -6.24 12.96 -9.41
CA LEU A 278 -5.40 13.78 -10.29
C LEU A 278 -6.23 14.42 -11.41
N SER A 279 -7.12 13.68 -12.05
CA SER A 279 -7.95 14.22 -13.15
C SER A 279 -8.88 15.34 -12.67
N LYS A 280 -9.42 15.24 -11.45
CA LYS A 280 -10.22 16.32 -10.82
C LYS A 280 -9.40 17.59 -10.56
N LEU A 281 -8.11 17.47 -10.28
CA LEU A 281 -7.24 18.61 -10.04
C LEU A 281 -6.86 19.31 -11.34
N SER A 282 -6.63 18.56 -12.42
CA SER A 282 -6.41 19.13 -13.75
C SER A 282 -6.55 18.08 -14.85
N PRO A 283 -7.24 18.38 -15.98
CA PRO A 283 -7.30 17.48 -17.12
C PRO A 283 -5.91 17.26 -17.78
N ARG A 284 -4.94 18.14 -17.51
CA ARG A 284 -3.56 18.03 -18.02
C ARG A 284 -2.85 16.76 -17.56
N TYR A 285 -3.21 16.20 -16.40
CA TYR A 285 -2.65 14.92 -15.97
C TYR A 285 -3.01 13.80 -16.95
N GLU A 286 -4.28 13.73 -17.35
CA GLU A 286 -4.76 12.70 -18.28
C GLU A 286 -4.12 12.86 -19.65
N GLU A 287 -4.05 14.10 -20.14
CA GLU A 287 -3.40 14.45 -21.41
C GLU A 287 -1.93 13.98 -21.44
N ILE A 288 -1.17 14.23 -20.36
CA ILE A 288 0.22 13.77 -20.25
C ILE A 288 0.29 12.24 -20.28
N MET A 289 -0.58 11.55 -19.54
CA MET A 289 -0.59 10.08 -19.50
C MET A 289 -0.90 9.46 -20.87
N LYS A 290 -1.87 10.00 -21.61
CA LYS A 290 -2.18 9.57 -22.99
C LYS A 290 -1.00 9.79 -23.93
N VAL A 291 -0.38 10.97 -23.86
CA VAL A 291 0.82 11.29 -24.66
C VAL A 291 1.97 10.34 -24.35
N VAL A 292 2.21 10.04 -23.06
CA VAL A 292 3.25 9.09 -22.68
C VAL A 292 2.91 7.68 -23.18
N ALA A 293 1.66 7.23 -23.04
CA ALA A 293 1.23 5.92 -23.53
C ALA A 293 1.42 5.78 -25.04
N GLU A 294 1.03 6.79 -25.81
CA GLU A 294 1.15 6.81 -27.26
C GLU A 294 2.62 6.82 -27.74
N LEU A 295 3.48 7.59 -27.08
CA LEU A 295 4.88 7.75 -27.50
C LEU A 295 5.83 6.68 -26.93
N SER A 296 5.40 5.87 -25.96
CA SER A 296 6.27 4.86 -25.32
C SER A 296 6.39 3.56 -26.13
N GLU A 297 5.70 3.40 -27.25
CA GLU A 297 5.75 2.18 -28.07
C GLU A 297 7.19 1.91 -28.56
N GLY A 298 7.80 0.83 -28.04
CA GLY A 298 9.14 0.37 -28.45
C GLY A 298 10.34 1.16 -27.90
N SER A 299 10.14 2.25 -27.14
CA SER A 299 11.20 3.22 -26.82
C SER A 299 11.75 3.17 -25.38
N GLY A 300 11.17 2.34 -24.51
CA GLY A 300 11.56 2.23 -23.10
C GLY A 300 11.22 3.47 -22.25
N GLY A 301 10.54 4.47 -22.81
CA GLY A 301 10.10 5.70 -22.17
C GLY A 301 10.19 6.92 -23.09
N VAL A 302 9.52 8.01 -22.71
CA VAL A 302 9.32 9.23 -23.52
C VAL A 302 10.12 10.39 -22.92
N LYS A 303 10.83 11.16 -23.76
CA LYS A 303 11.61 12.31 -23.29
C LYS A 303 10.72 13.46 -22.85
N PHE A 304 11.16 14.22 -21.85
CA PHE A 304 10.48 15.44 -21.38
C PHE A 304 10.05 16.38 -22.51
N GLU A 305 10.95 16.64 -23.47
CA GLU A 305 10.71 17.56 -24.59
C GLU A 305 9.66 17.03 -25.60
N GLU A 306 9.53 15.72 -25.74
CA GLU A 306 8.51 15.09 -26.61
C GLU A 306 7.12 15.26 -25.99
N ILE A 307 7.01 15.00 -24.67
CA ILE A 307 5.78 15.24 -23.91
C ILE A 307 5.39 16.73 -24.00
N ARG A 308 6.37 17.62 -23.81
CA ARG A 308 6.17 19.07 -23.89
C ARG A 308 5.67 19.51 -25.27
N LYS A 309 6.32 19.04 -26.34
CA LYS A 309 5.95 19.39 -27.72
C LYS A 309 4.52 18.99 -28.04
N LYS A 310 4.09 17.81 -27.57
CA LYS A 310 2.75 17.28 -27.85
C LYS A 310 1.65 17.92 -27.00
N THR A 311 1.89 18.08 -25.70
CA THR A 311 0.92 18.68 -24.76
C THR A 311 0.87 20.21 -24.82
N LYS A 312 1.91 20.85 -25.37
CA LYS A 312 2.10 22.31 -25.40
C LYS A 312 2.08 22.96 -24.00
N ILE A 313 2.35 22.19 -22.94
CA ILE A 313 2.43 22.71 -21.56
C ILE A 313 3.79 23.39 -21.36
N ASN A 314 3.82 24.53 -20.67
CA ASN A 314 5.08 25.21 -20.37
C ASN A 314 6.02 24.35 -19.50
N PRO A 315 7.35 24.51 -19.60
CA PRO A 315 8.29 23.61 -18.94
C PRO A 315 8.13 23.52 -17.42
N ARG A 316 7.82 24.63 -16.74
CA ARG A 316 7.67 24.66 -15.28
C ARG A 316 6.44 23.87 -14.82
N SER A 317 5.30 24.11 -15.45
CA SER A 317 4.06 23.37 -15.16
C SER A 317 4.20 21.90 -15.51
N LEU A 318 4.83 21.55 -16.65
CA LEU A 318 5.02 20.16 -17.04
C LEU A 318 5.87 19.37 -16.03
N ARG A 319 6.97 19.96 -15.53
CA ARG A 319 7.76 19.34 -14.45
C ARG A 319 6.92 19.08 -13.21
N ASN A 320 6.08 20.03 -12.82
CA ASN A 320 5.21 19.85 -11.65
C ASN A 320 4.20 18.71 -11.87
N TYR A 321 3.59 18.64 -13.05
CA TYR A 321 2.67 17.56 -13.39
C TYR A 321 3.36 16.19 -13.40
N ILE A 322 4.51 16.08 -14.06
CA ILE A 322 5.31 14.84 -14.12
C ILE A 322 5.74 14.41 -12.72
N ASN A 323 6.28 15.33 -11.91
CA ASN A 323 6.70 15.00 -10.54
C ASN A 323 5.53 14.46 -9.71
N ARG A 324 4.34 15.05 -9.83
CA ARG A 324 3.17 14.54 -9.12
C ARG A 324 2.71 13.19 -9.67
N LEU A 325 2.77 12.94 -10.97
CA LEU A 325 2.49 11.62 -11.53
C LEU A 325 3.47 10.56 -11.02
N ILE A 326 4.75 10.93 -10.85
CA ILE A 326 5.77 10.07 -10.23
C ILE A 326 5.44 9.79 -8.77
N ASP A 327 5.05 10.82 -7.99
CA ASP A 327 4.73 10.63 -6.57
C ASP A 327 3.60 9.61 -6.37
N TYR A 328 2.57 9.67 -7.23
CA TYR A 328 1.42 8.77 -7.21
C TYR A 328 1.71 7.41 -7.88
N GLY A 329 2.88 7.24 -8.51
CA GLY A 329 3.31 5.99 -9.15
C GLY A 329 2.72 5.75 -10.54
N PHE A 330 2.16 6.77 -11.20
CA PHE A 330 1.66 6.68 -12.57
C PHE A 330 2.76 6.79 -13.63
N LEU A 331 3.86 7.47 -13.29
CA LEU A 331 5.07 7.52 -14.11
C LEU A 331 6.29 7.13 -13.30
N GLU A 332 7.31 6.63 -13.98
CA GLU A 332 8.65 6.47 -13.41
C GLU A 332 9.73 6.97 -14.36
N PRO A 333 10.83 7.53 -13.83
CA PRO A 333 11.97 7.91 -14.63
C PRO A 333 12.74 6.66 -15.09
N THR A 334 13.16 6.62 -16.35
CA THR A 334 14.00 5.53 -16.91
C THR A 334 15.44 5.94 -17.17
N GLY A 335 15.84 7.12 -16.69
CA GLY A 335 17.14 7.75 -16.96
C GLY A 335 17.09 8.72 -18.14
N HIS A 336 18.13 9.56 -18.29
CA HIS A 336 18.28 10.51 -19.40
C HIS A 336 17.05 11.41 -19.69
N GLY A 337 16.29 11.77 -18.64
CA GLY A 337 15.09 12.61 -18.78
C GLY A 337 13.91 11.93 -19.49
N ARG A 338 13.87 10.59 -19.47
CA ARG A 338 12.76 9.78 -19.99
C ARG A 338 11.83 9.30 -18.88
N TYR A 339 10.56 9.15 -19.22
CA TYR A 339 9.50 8.70 -18.33
C TYR A 339 8.69 7.58 -18.98
N ARG A 340 8.27 6.58 -18.21
CA ARG A 340 7.37 5.53 -18.68
C ARG A 340 6.23 5.29 -17.69
N ILE A 341 5.17 4.66 -18.18
CA ILE A 341 4.13 4.08 -17.32
C ILE A 341 4.66 2.74 -16.79
N PRO A 342 4.83 2.57 -15.46
CA PRO A 342 5.54 1.42 -14.90
C PRO A 342 4.74 0.11 -14.99
N ASP A 343 3.41 0.19 -15.05
CA ASP A 343 2.51 -0.96 -15.05
C ASP A 343 1.93 -1.17 -16.47
N PRO A 344 2.15 -2.33 -17.11
CA PRO A 344 1.60 -2.64 -18.44
C PRO A 344 0.08 -2.58 -18.51
N VAL A 345 -0.62 -2.91 -17.42
CA VAL A 345 -2.07 -2.81 -17.37
C VAL A 345 -2.48 -1.35 -17.38
N MET A 346 -1.85 -0.53 -16.52
CA MET A 346 -2.02 0.93 -16.51
C MET A 346 -1.72 1.55 -17.88
N PHE A 347 -0.65 1.11 -18.53
CA PHE A 347 -0.28 1.55 -19.88
C PHE A 347 -1.40 1.27 -20.89
N ARG A 348 -1.99 0.07 -20.87
CA ARG A 348 -3.13 -0.29 -21.73
C ARG A 348 -4.35 0.59 -21.48
N VAL A 349 -4.61 0.98 -20.23
CA VAL A 349 -5.73 1.88 -19.88
C VAL A 349 -5.56 3.22 -20.60
N PHE A 350 -4.43 3.89 -20.40
CA PHE A 350 -4.18 5.22 -20.97
C PHE A 350 -3.93 5.20 -22.48
N LYS A 351 -3.64 4.05 -23.06
CA LYS A 351 -3.61 3.86 -24.52
C LYS A 351 -5.02 3.74 -25.14
N ARG A 352 -6.01 3.28 -24.37
CA ARG A 352 -7.40 3.11 -24.82
C ARG A 352 -8.28 4.34 -24.56
N LEU A 353 -7.94 5.15 -23.56
CA LEU A 353 -8.58 6.43 -23.24
C LEU A 353 -8.17 7.52 -24.23
#